data_AF-A0A1M6VM13-F1
#
_entry.id   AF-A0A1M6VM13-F1
#
_cell.length_a   1.000
_cell.length_b   1.000
_cell.length_c   1.000
_cell.angle_alpha   90.00
_cell.angle_beta   90.00
_cell.angle_gamma   90.00
#
_symmetry.space_group_name_H-M   'P 1'
#
loop_
_entity.id
_entity.type
_entity.pdbx_description
1 polymer ?
#
loop_
_entity_poly.entity_id
_entity_poly.type
_entity_poly.pdbx_seq_one_letter_code
_entity_poly.pdbx_strand_id
1 'polypeptide(L)'
;MSATLFDDAGAEAAKGQEPLAVRMRPRTLDEVMGQGHLLGEGSPLRRLVEDDAPMSVFLWGPPGTGKTTLATVVSKATKRRFVELSAVNAGVKDVRAVIDEARRRMGMNGTRTLLFVDEVHRFNKTQQDALLPAVENRWVSFIGATTENPFFSV
;
A
#
# COMPACT_ATOMS: atom_id res chain seq x y z
N MET A 1 8.88 -24.69 -16.38
CA MET A 1 7.50 -25.08 -16.06
C MET A 1 6.60 -24.26 -16.97
N SER A 2 6.00 -24.92 -17.96
CA SER A 2 5.21 -24.30 -19.03
C SER A 2 3.84 -23.93 -18.49
N ALA A 3 3.50 -22.64 -18.46
CA ALA A 3 2.10 -22.23 -18.29
C ALA A 3 1.30 -22.80 -19.46
N THR A 4 0.18 -23.46 -19.19
CA THR A 4 -0.64 -24.09 -20.23
C THR A 4 -1.73 -23.13 -20.70
N LEU A 5 -2.16 -23.25 -21.96
CA LEU A 5 -3.28 -22.49 -22.54
C LEU A 5 -4.59 -22.59 -21.73
N PHE A 6 -4.72 -23.59 -20.86
CA PHE A 6 -5.87 -23.78 -19.98
C PHE A 6 -5.77 -22.98 -18.67
N ASP A 7 -4.56 -22.62 -18.23
CA ASP A 7 -4.36 -21.74 -17.06
C ASP A 7 -4.79 -20.30 -17.37
N ASP A 8 -4.51 -19.80 -18.58
CA ASP A 8 -4.92 -18.47 -19.03
C ASP A 8 -6.45 -18.34 -19.18
N ALA A 9 -7.11 -19.39 -19.70
CA ALA A 9 -8.57 -19.41 -19.84
C ALA A 9 -9.29 -19.39 -18.47
N GLY A 10 -8.73 -20.09 -17.47
CA GLY A 10 -9.23 -20.05 -16.10
C GLY A 10 -9.05 -18.68 -15.42
N ALA A 11 -7.92 -18.02 -15.66
CA ALA A 11 -7.64 -16.67 -15.15
C ALA A 11 -8.52 -15.59 -15.81
N GLU A 12 -8.80 -15.71 -17.11
CA GLU A 12 -9.74 -14.83 -17.83
C GLU A 12 -11.19 -15.02 -17.36
N ALA A 13 -11.63 -16.27 -17.14
CA ALA A 13 -12.95 -16.55 -16.62
C ALA A 13 -13.13 -16.01 -15.18
N ALA A 14 -12.10 -16.11 -14.34
CA ALA A 14 -12.09 -15.55 -13.00
C ALA A 14 -12.18 -14.01 -13.01
N LYS A 15 -11.47 -13.34 -13.93
CA LYS A 15 -11.61 -11.89 -14.15
C LYS A 15 -13.02 -11.47 -14.56
N GLY A 16 -13.75 -12.30 -15.29
CA GLY A 16 -15.15 -12.03 -15.65
C GLY A 16 -16.10 -11.98 -14.44
N GLN A 17 -15.77 -12.73 -13.39
CA GLN A 17 -16.59 -12.89 -12.17
C GLN A 17 -16.24 -11.90 -11.05
N GLU A 18 -15.14 -11.17 -11.14
CA GLU A 18 -14.81 -10.14 -10.17
C GLU A 18 -15.85 -8.99 -10.18
N PRO A 19 -16.23 -8.46 -9.00
CA PRO A 19 -17.10 -7.29 -8.92
C PRO A 19 -16.59 -6.14 -9.80
N LEU A 20 -17.48 -5.44 -10.49
CA LEU A 20 -17.11 -4.33 -11.37
C LEU A 20 -16.19 -3.32 -10.67
N ALA A 21 -16.45 -3.02 -9.40
CA ALA A 21 -15.62 -2.13 -8.59
C ALA A 21 -14.16 -2.56 -8.48
N VAL A 22 -13.85 -3.86 -8.49
CA VAL A 22 -12.48 -4.39 -8.48
C VAL A 22 -11.84 -4.23 -9.86
N ARG A 23 -12.57 -4.57 -10.92
CA ARG A 23 -12.10 -4.49 -12.31
C ARG A 23 -11.82 -3.06 -12.77
N MET A 24 -12.58 -2.10 -12.25
CA MET A 24 -12.45 -0.68 -12.54
C MET A 24 -11.35 0.01 -11.72
N ARG A 25 -10.61 -0.71 -10.85
CA ARG A 25 -9.53 -0.08 -10.07
C ARG A 25 -8.41 0.43 -11.00
N PRO A 26 -8.00 1.70 -10.86
CA PRO A 26 -6.84 2.27 -11.53
C PRO A 26 -5.59 1.39 -11.42
N ARG A 27 -4.83 1.37 -12.51
CA ARG A 27 -3.57 0.62 -12.64
C ARG A 27 -2.36 1.55 -12.61
N THR A 28 -2.53 2.79 -13.05
CA THR A 28 -1.50 3.83 -13.11
C THR A 28 -1.95 5.05 -12.31
N LEU A 29 -1.00 5.94 -11.98
CA LEU A 29 -1.33 7.18 -11.26
C LEU A 29 -2.24 8.10 -12.10
N ASP A 30 -2.09 8.07 -13.42
CA ASP A 30 -2.86 8.91 -14.35
C ASP A 30 -4.33 8.46 -14.48
N GLU A 31 -4.64 7.21 -14.14
CA GLU A 31 -6.00 6.67 -14.10
C GLU A 31 -6.77 7.05 -12.81
N VAL A 32 -6.10 7.63 -11.82
CA VAL A 32 -6.74 8.00 -10.54
C VAL A 32 -7.51 9.32 -10.69
N MET A 33 -8.84 9.21 -10.64
CA MET A 33 -9.74 10.36 -10.77
C MET A 33 -9.95 11.09 -9.44
N GLY A 34 -10.08 12.42 -9.50
CA GLY A 34 -10.47 13.26 -8.35
C GLY A 34 -9.35 13.62 -7.35
N GLN A 35 -8.15 13.04 -7.51
CA GLN A 35 -7.00 13.27 -6.63
C GLN A 35 -5.91 14.14 -7.27
N GLY A 36 -6.27 15.04 -8.20
CA GLY A 36 -5.32 15.85 -8.96
C GLY A 36 -4.41 16.74 -8.09
N HIS A 37 -4.87 17.15 -6.91
CA HIS A 37 -4.06 17.89 -5.95
C HIS A 37 -2.93 17.05 -5.32
N LEU A 38 -3.08 15.72 -5.27
CA LEU A 38 -2.05 14.77 -4.80
C LEU A 38 -1.23 14.18 -5.94
N LEU A 39 -1.80 14.07 -7.14
CA LEU A 39 -1.24 13.28 -8.24
C LEU A 39 -0.93 14.06 -9.51
N GLY A 40 -1.29 15.34 -9.56
CA GLY A 40 -0.94 16.22 -10.66
C GLY A 40 0.58 16.38 -10.80
N GLU A 41 1.01 16.83 -11.97
CA GLU A 41 2.42 17.06 -12.26
C GLU A 41 3.07 17.98 -11.21
N GLY A 42 4.23 17.57 -10.69
CA GLY A 42 4.96 18.32 -9.66
C GLY A 42 4.35 18.30 -8.25
N SER A 43 3.23 17.61 -8.03
CA SER A 43 2.67 17.43 -6.69
C SER A 43 3.60 16.59 -5.80
N PRO A 44 3.58 16.77 -4.46
CA PRO A 44 4.53 16.11 -3.56
C PRO A 44 4.49 14.57 -3.66
N LEU A 45 3.29 13.98 -3.70
CA LEU A 45 3.15 12.53 -3.79
C LEU A 45 3.57 12.03 -5.18
N ARG A 46 3.25 12.76 -6.27
CA ARG A 46 3.73 12.42 -7.61
C ARG A 46 5.26 12.37 -7.68
N ARG A 47 5.94 13.40 -7.15
CA ARG A 47 7.41 13.45 -7.09
C ARG A 47 8.01 12.30 -6.29
N LEU A 48 7.46 12.00 -5.10
CA LEU A 48 7.93 10.88 -4.28
C LEU A 48 7.87 9.54 -5.05
N VAL A 49 6.84 9.35 -5.88
CA VAL A 49 6.67 8.14 -6.68
C VAL A 49 7.61 8.15 -7.89
N GLU A 50 7.72 9.26 -8.61
CA GLU A 50 8.58 9.40 -9.80
C GLU A 50 10.07 9.26 -9.45
N ASP A 51 10.49 9.81 -8.30
CA ASP A 51 11.87 9.74 -7.81
C ASP A 51 12.19 8.40 -7.09
N ASP A 52 11.21 7.50 -6.95
CA ASP A 52 11.27 6.28 -6.11
C ASP A 52 11.87 6.55 -4.71
N ALA A 53 11.52 7.70 -4.14
CA ALA A 53 12.03 8.15 -2.86
C ALA A 53 11.44 7.33 -1.70
N PRO A 54 12.18 7.15 -0.59
CA PRO A 54 11.60 6.63 0.64
C PRO A 54 10.45 7.53 1.10
N MET A 55 9.28 6.95 1.33
CA MET A 55 8.08 7.69 1.70
C MET A 55 7.38 7.09 2.92
N SER A 56 6.91 7.99 3.78
CA SER A 56 5.96 7.73 4.87
C SER A 56 4.81 8.71 4.68
N VAL A 57 3.64 8.20 4.25
CA VAL A 57 2.50 9.03 3.86
C VAL A 57 1.28 8.65 4.69
N PHE A 58 0.52 9.65 5.13
CA PHE A 58 -0.81 9.46 5.70
C PHE A 58 -1.86 9.93 4.69
N LEU A 59 -2.75 9.02 4.31
CA LEU A 59 -3.91 9.28 3.47
C LEU A 59 -5.12 9.47 4.36
N TRP A 60 -5.61 10.70 4.46
CA TRP A 60 -6.81 11.01 5.22
C TRP A 60 -7.95 11.38 4.28
N GLY A 61 -9.10 10.76 4.49
CA GLY A 61 -10.32 11.15 3.81
C GLY A 61 -11.47 10.17 4.07
N PRO A 62 -12.70 10.53 3.67
CA PRO A 62 -13.88 9.69 3.83
C PRO A 62 -13.71 8.25 3.30
N PRO A 63 -14.53 7.29 3.76
CA PRO A 63 -14.56 5.96 3.14
C PRO A 63 -14.91 6.06 1.66
N GLY A 64 -14.33 5.18 0.84
CA GLY A 64 -14.59 5.14 -0.60
C GLY A 64 -13.84 6.16 -1.46
N THR A 65 -12.98 7.02 -0.88
CA THR A 65 -12.16 8.00 -1.66
C THR A 65 -10.95 7.40 -2.38
N GLY A 66 -10.78 6.08 -2.32
CA GLY A 66 -9.73 5.38 -3.05
C GLY A 66 -8.37 5.32 -2.35
N LYS A 67 -8.29 5.44 -1.01
CA LYS A 67 -7.02 5.36 -0.25
C LYS A 67 -6.22 4.08 -0.53
N THR A 68 -6.86 2.90 -0.39
CA THR A 68 -6.23 1.60 -0.70
C THR A 68 -5.85 1.48 -2.17
N THR A 69 -6.72 1.97 -3.06
CA THR A 69 -6.45 2.00 -4.51
C THR A 69 -5.21 2.85 -4.81
N LEU A 70 -5.10 4.03 -4.19
CA LEU A 70 -3.95 4.92 -4.34
C LEU A 70 -2.66 4.24 -3.89
N ALA A 71 -2.66 3.63 -2.71
CA ALA A 71 -1.51 2.89 -2.20
C ALA A 71 -1.10 1.72 -3.12
N THR A 72 -2.08 1.02 -3.69
CA THR A 72 -1.85 -0.07 -4.66
C THR A 72 -1.22 0.42 -5.96
N VAL A 73 -1.68 1.57 -6.47
CA VAL A 73 -1.11 2.17 -7.68
C VAL A 73 0.31 2.66 -7.41
N VAL A 74 0.54 3.31 -6.26
CA VAL A 74 1.87 3.75 -5.81
C VAL A 74 2.84 2.57 -5.71
N SER A 75 2.43 1.43 -5.14
CA SER A 75 3.30 0.26 -5.05
C SER A 75 3.67 -0.30 -6.44
N LYS A 76 2.73 -0.29 -7.39
CA LYS A 76 3.00 -0.72 -8.77
C LYS A 76 3.97 0.23 -9.47
N ALA A 77 3.73 1.53 -9.37
CA ALA A 77 4.58 2.56 -9.97
C ALA A 77 6.02 2.50 -9.44
N THR A 78 6.19 2.27 -8.14
CA THR A 78 7.50 2.13 -7.48
C THR A 78 8.07 0.70 -7.50
N LYS A 79 7.40 -0.25 -8.18
CA LYS A 79 7.78 -1.68 -8.24
C LYS A 79 8.00 -2.33 -6.86
N ARG A 80 7.23 -1.89 -5.86
CA ARG A 80 7.28 -2.41 -4.49
C ARG A 80 6.25 -3.51 -4.31
N ARG A 81 6.59 -4.53 -3.52
CA ARG A 81 5.61 -5.51 -3.04
C ARG A 81 4.60 -4.79 -2.15
N PHE A 82 3.33 -4.87 -2.50
CA PHE A 82 2.24 -4.36 -1.67
C PHE A 82 1.92 -5.34 -0.55
N VAL A 83 1.80 -4.82 0.68
CA VAL A 83 1.27 -5.56 1.84
C VAL A 83 0.27 -4.66 2.54
N GLU A 84 -0.93 -5.19 2.78
CA GLU A 84 -2.00 -4.50 3.48
C GLU A 84 -2.20 -5.13 4.87
N LEU A 85 -2.30 -4.28 5.89
CA LEU A 85 -2.71 -4.63 7.23
C LEU A 85 -3.88 -3.74 7.64
N SER A 86 -4.87 -4.31 8.31
CA SER A 86 -5.90 -3.52 9.00
C SER A 86 -5.46 -3.31 10.45
N ALA A 87 -5.36 -2.06 10.90
CA ALA A 87 -5.03 -1.74 12.29
C ALA A 87 -6.04 -2.31 13.30
N VAL A 88 -7.28 -2.55 12.86
CA VAL A 88 -8.35 -3.12 13.68
C VAL A 88 -8.08 -4.60 14.01
N ASN A 89 -7.55 -5.35 13.05
CA ASN A 89 -7.41 -6.80 13.15
C ASN A 89 -5.97 -7.26 13.41
N ALA A 90 -4.98 -6.48 13.00
CA ALA A 90 -3.57 -6.87 13.09
C ALA A 90 -3.04 -6.70 14.51
N GLY A 91 -2.40 -7.73 15.06
CA GLY A 91 -1.63 -7.65 16.29
C GLY A 91 -0.17 -7.26 16.06
N VAL A 92 0.58 -7.07 17.16
CA VAL A 92 2.03 -6.78 17.12
C VAL A 92 2.82 -7.88 16.40
N LYS A 93 2.37 -9.14 16.50
CA LYS A 93 3.01 -10.26 15.80
C LYS A 93 2.87 -10.16 14.28
N ASP A 94 1.71 -9.71 13.79
CA ASP A 94 1.47 -9.54 12.35
C ASP A 94 2.35 -8.43 11.77
N VAL A 95 2.47 -7.32 12.50
CA VAL A 95 3.38 -6.22 12.14
C VAL A 95 4.83 -6.72 12.04
N ARG A 96 5.32 -7.44 13.05
CA ARG A 96 6.68 -8.01 13.04
C ARG A 96 6.89 -9.00 11.90
N ALA A 97 5.92 -9.88 11.64
CA ALA A 97 6.01 -10.85 10.56
C ALA A 97 6.14 -10.18 9.18
N VAL A 98 5.38 -9.10 8.94
CA VAL A 98 5.49 -8.31 7.71
C VAL A 98 6.87 -7.66 7.57
N ILE A 99 7.40 -7.12 8.67
CA ILE A 99 8.72 -6.47 8.70
C ILE A 99 9.83 -7.48 8.44
N ASP A 100 9.80 -8.63 9.09
CA ASP A 100 10.80 -9.70 8.91
C ASP A 100 10.79 -10.21 7.47
N GLU A 101 9.61 -10.40 6.90
CA GLU A 101 9.44 -10.78 5.49
C GLU A 101 9.98 -9.70 4.53
N ALA A 102 9.71 -8.42 4.81
CA ALA A 102 10.20 -7.31 4.01
C ALA A 102 11.74 -7.25 4.03
N ARG A 103 12.35 -7.38 5.20
CA ARG A 103 13.81 -7.41 5.38
C ARG A 103 14.44 -8.59 4.64
N ARG A 104 13.85 -9.78 4.77
CA ARG A 104 14.31 -11.00 4.10
C ARG A 104 14.28 -10.84 2.58
N ARG A 105 13.18 -10.35 2.01
CA ARG A 105 13.07 -10.12 0.56
C ARG A 105 14.05 -9.07 0.07
N MET A 106 14.18 -7.97 0.79
CA MET A 106 15.15 -6.93 0.45
C MET A 106 16.58 -7.50 0.39
N GLY A 107 16.98 -8.33 1.35
CA GLY A 107 18.30 -8.97 1.37
C GLY A 107 18.51 -10.06 0.30
N MET A 108 17.45 -10.79 -0.08
CA MET A 108 17.56 -11.89 -1.03
C MET A 108 17.57 -11.46 -2.50
N ASN A 109 16.72 -10.50 -2.86
CA ASN A 109 16.52 -10.12 -4.27
C ASN A 109 16.28 -8.62 -4.48
N GLY A 110 16.53 -7.79 -3.46
CA GLY A 110 16.34 -6.35 -3.54
C GLY A 110 14.87 -5.89 -3.58
N THR A 111 13.91 -6.80 -3.40
CA THR A 111 12.48 -6.43 -3.47
C THR A 111 12.11 -5.55 -2.28
N ARG A 112 11.77 -4.29 -2.57
CA ARG A 112 11.26 -3.32 -1.60
C ARG A 112 9.79 -3.60 -1.29
N THR A 113 9.35 -3.29 -0.08
CA THR A 113 7.96 -3.48 0.36
C THR A 113 7.30 -2.14 0.64
N LEU A 114 6.06 -1.98 0.18
CA LEU A 114 5.15 -0.92 0.61
C LEU A 114 4.15 -1.55 1.59
N LEU A 115 4.22 -1.11 2.84
CA LEU A 115 3.29 -1.48 3.89
C LEU A 115 2.18 -0.44 3.99
N PHE A 116 0.97 -0.86 3.65
CA PHE A 116 -0.25 -0.10 3.82
C PHE A 116 -0.95 -0.52 5.11
N VAL A 117 -1.30 0.44 5.96
CA VAL A 117 -2.07 0.20 7.19
C VAL A 117 -3.37 0.97 7.13
N ASP A 118 -4.49 0.26 7.02
CA ASP A 118 -5.82 0.87 7.04
C ASP A 118 -6.31 1.11 8.48
N GLU A 119 -7.10 2.17 8.63
CA GLU A 119 -7.56 2.72 9.92
C GLU A 119 -6.44 2.88 10.95
N VAL A 120 -5.31 3.46 10.51
CA VAL A 120 -4.09 3.64 11.31
C VAL A 120 -4.31 4.41 12.61
N HIS A 121 -5.41 5.16 12.74
CA HIS A 121 -5.79 5.80 14.01
C HIS A 121 -6.09 4.78 15.13
N ARG A 122 -6.34 3.50 14.80
CA ARG A 122 -6.54 2.41 15.77
C ARG A 122 -5.24 1.75 16.23
N PHE A 123 -4.09 2.12 15.68
CA PHE A 123 -2.81 1.54 16.06
C PHE A 123 -2.43 1.94 17.49
N ASN A 124 -2.31 0.97 18.37
CA ASN A 124 -1.83 1.18 19.73
C ASN A 124 -0.31 1.45 19.77
N LYS A 125 0.17 1.96 20.90
CA LYS A 125 1.59 2.29 21.11
C LYS A 125 2.53 1.12 20.83
N THR A 126 2.17 -0.09 21.24
CA THR A 126 3.02 -1.28 21.01
C THR A 126 3.14 -1.64 19.53
N GLN A 127 2.08 -1.47 18.73
CA GLN A 127 2.13 -1.66 17.28
C GLN A 127 2.95 -0.57 16.59
N GLN A 128 2.84 0.69 17.04
CA GLN A 128 3.65 1.80 16.54
C GLN A 128 5.15 1.57 16.83
N ASP A 129 5.49 1.24 18.08
CA ASP A 129 6.86 0.94 18.51
C ASP A 129 7.46 -0.25 17.74
N ALA A 130 6.63 -1.23 17.37
CA ALA A 130 7.05 -2.34 16.53
C ALA A 130 7.29 -1.95 15.07
N LEU A 131 6.57 -0.95 14.55
CA LEU A 131 6.67 -0.48 13.17
C LEU A 131 7.81 0.52 12.95
N LEU A 132 8.05 1.41 13.91
CA LEU A 132 9.00 2.52 13.80
C LEU A 132 10.38 2.11 13.27
N PRO A 133 11.05 1.07 13.81
CA PRO A 133 12.35 0.64 13.31
C PRO A 133 12.34 0.27 11.83
N ALA A 134 11.25 -0.32 11.32
CA ALA A 134 11.17 -0.73 9.93
C ALA A 134 11.04 0.46 8.96
N VAL A 135 10.38 1.53 9.41
CA VAL A 135 10.25 2.78 8.66
C VAL A 135 11.58 3.54 8.65
N GLU A 136 12.20 3.69 9.83
CA GLU A 136 13.49 4.39 9.99
C GLU A 136 14.62 3.73 9.20
N ASN A 137 14.71 2.40 9.26
CA ASN A 137 15.70 1.62 8.52
C ASN A 137 15.29 1.38 7.04
N ARG A 138 14.16 1.96 6.61
CA ARG A 138 13.62 1.86 5.24
C ARG A 138 13.39 0.43 4.75
N TRP A 139 13.17 -0.52 5.66
CA TRP A 139 12.78 -1.88 5.30
C TRP A 139 11.40 -1.91 4.63
N VAL A 140 10.54 -0.96 5.01
CA VAL A 140 9.25 -0.71 4.37
C VAL A 140 9.11 0.77 4.00
N SER A 141 8.44 1.05 2.89
CA SER A 141 7.76 2.34 2.70
C SER A 141 6.38 2.25 3.31
N PHE A 142 5.97 3.28 4.02
CA PHE A 142 4.76 3.24 4.83
C PHE A 142 3.68 4.14 4.25
N ILE A 143 2.45 3.61 4.14
CA ILE A 143 1.26 4.40 3.87
C ILE A 143 0.20 4.06 4.92
N GLY A 144 -0.13 5.00 5.79
CA GLY A 144 -1.25 4.88 6.73
C GLY A 144 -2.51 5.48 6.11
N ALA A 145 -3.65 4.81 6.20
CA ALA A 145 -4.95 5.37 5.84
C ALA A 145 -5.81 5.57 7.08
N THR A 146 -6.57 6.67 7.11
CA THR A 146 -7.53 6.93 8.18
C THR A 146 -8.74 7.68 7.63
N THR A 147 -9.91 7.38 8.20
CA THR A 147 -11.11 8.21 8.04
C THR A 147 -11.21 9.31 9.11
N GLU A 148 -10.59 9.10 10.26
CA GLU A 148 -10.50 10.05 11.37
C GLU A 148 -9.35 11.06 11.18
N ASN A 149 -9.50 12.26 11.75
CA ASN A 149 -8.49 13.31 11.64
C ASN A 149 -7.19 12.89 12.35
N PRO A 150 -6.05 12.79 11.65
CA PRO A 150 -4.79 12.31 12.22
C PRO A 150 -4.22 13.22 13.32
N PHE A 151 -4.68 14.47 13.43
CA PHE A 151 -4.25 15.42 14.46
C PHE A 151 -4.99 15.24 15.81
N PHE A 152 -6.01 14.38 15.88
CA PHE A 152 -6.83 14.17 17.08
C PHE A 152 -6.51 12.88 17.86
N SER A 153 -5.57 12.07 17.41
CA SER A 153 -5.06 10.92 18.17
C SER A 153 -3.81 11.33 18.96
N VAL A 154 -3.97 11.58 20.26
CA VAL A 154 -2.89 11.72 21.25
C VAL A 154 -2.90 10.50 22.15
#